data_AF-A0A3A0DZ58-F1
#
_entry.id   AF-A0A3A0DZ58-F1
#
_cell.length_a   1.000
_cell.length_b   1.000
_cell.length_c   1.000
_cell.angle_alpha   90.00
_cell.angle_beta   90.00
_cell.angle_gamma   90.00
#
_symmetry.space_group_name_H-M   'P 1'
#
loop_
_entity.id
_entity.type
_entity.pdbx_description
1 polymer ?
#
loop_
_entity_poly.entity_id
_entity_poly.type
_entity_poly.pdbx_seq_one_letter_code
_entity_poly.pdbx_strand_id
1 'polypeptide(L)'
;MGERTREEILEARRLILAHSRERARIAGEFQGQYGKWLIASLLLVHGAAFGFLATSEEMSRAYLPHVFWWPVAGLVLALACGFLTWVNWGLHLNAELCVDAGTLHDLDRDWPDVDRRIVRWVKPTFRLAVLSGAGSALCILGGAITAFLRMPAAT
;
A
#
# COMPACT_ATOMS: atom_id res chain seq x y z
N MET A 1 7.01 -46.12 5.12
CA MET A 1 7.95 -45.00 4.90
C MET A 1 9.07 -45.13 5.92
N GLY A 2 10.34 -45.15 5.50
CA GLY A 2 11.47 -45.29 6.44
C GLY A 2 11.69 -44.01 7.24
N GLU A 3 12.20 -44.12 8.48
CA GLU A 3 12.47 -42.95 9.34
C GLU A 3 13.37 -41.91 8.67
N ARG A 4 14.40 -42.35 7.93
CA ARG A 4 15.28 -41.46 7.14
C ARG A 4 14.53 -40.63 6.10
N THR A 5 13.57 -41.23 5.38
CA THR A 5 12.75 -40.52 4.39
C THR A 5 11.81 -39.51 5.04
N ARG A 6 11.35 -39.78 6.27
CA ARG A 6 10.53 -38.86 7.06
C ARG A 6 11.32 -37.61 7.46
N GLU A 7 12.55 -37.79 7.92
CA GLU A 7 13.45 -36.70 8.33
C GLU A 7 13.78 -35.79 7.15
N GLU A 8 14.11 -36.36 5.98
CA GLU A 8 14.39 -35.61 4.75
C GLU A 8 13.20 -34.71 4.33
N ILE A 9 11.96 -35.21 4.43
CA ILE A 9 10.76 -34.41 4.08
C ILE A 9 10.54 -33.27 5.09
N LEU A 10 10.74 -33.54 6.38
CA LEU A 10 10.60 -32.52 7.43
C LEU A 10 11.66 -31.42 7.26
N GLU A 11 12.90 -31.80 6.93
CA GLU A 11 13.98 -30.87 6.66
C GLU A 11 13.68 -30.01 5.42
N ALA A 12 13.22 -30.62 4.32
CA ALA A 12 12.81 -29.89 3.13
C ALA A 12 11.67 -28.89 3.41
N ARG A 13 10.63 -29.29 4.16
CA ARG A 13 9.53 -28.40 4.57
C ARG A 13 10.02 -27.24 5.42
N ARG A 14 10.95 -27.48 6.36
CA ARG A 14 11.57 -26.43 7.18
C ARG A 14 12.35 -25.43 6.33
N LEU A 15 13.17 -25.91 5.40
CA LEU A 15 13.96 -25.05 4.52
C LEU A 15 13.06 -24.17 3.63
N ILE A 16 12.01 -24.74 3.04
CA ILE A 16 11.06 -24.00 2.22
C ILE A 16 10.35 -22.92 3.05
N LEU A 17 9.86 -23.26 4.24
CA LEU A 17 9.15 -22.31 5.10
C LEU A 17 10.07 -21.20 5.62
N ALA A 18 11.30 -21.55 6.01
CA ALA A 18 12.29 -20.58 6.44
C ALA A 18 12.62 -19.61 5.29
N HIS A 19 12.85 -20.15 4.09
CA HIS A 19 13.15 -19.35 2.92
C HIS A 19 11.97 -18.46 2.49
N SER A 20 10.73 -18.95 2.56
CA SER A 20 9.55 -18.16 2.21
C SER A 20 9.32 -17.02 3.20
N ARG A 21 9.49 -17.27 4.51
CA ARG A 21 9.38 -16.25 5.56
C ARG A 21 10.46 -15.19 5.43
N GLU A 22 11.70 -15.59 5.15
CA GLU A 22 12.79 -14.64 4.96
C GLU A 22 12.55 -13.74 3.73
N ARG A 23 12.09 -14.31 2.61
CA ARG A 23 11.71 -13.52 1.43
C ARG A 23 10.55 -12.57 1.72
N ALA A 24 9.54 -13.01 2.45
CA ALA A 24 8.41 -12.17 2.86
C ALA A 24 8.87 -11.02 3.76
N ARG A 25 9.74 -11.30 4.73
CA ARG A 25 10.34 -10.28 5.62
C ARG A 25 11.11 -9.23 4.83
N ILE A 26 12.04 -9.65 3.97
CA ILE A 26 12.86 -8.75 3.15
C ILE A 26 11.96 -7.90 2.25
N ALA A 27 11.00 -8.52 1.56
CA ALA A 27 10.07 -7.80 0.70
C ALA A 27 9.23 -6.78 1.48
N GLY A 28 8.71 -7.17 2.64
CA GLY A 28 7.93 -6.29 3.52
C GLY A 28 8.73 -5.10 4.02
N GLU A 29 10.00 -5.31 4.37
CA GLU A 29 10.89 -4.23 4.82
C GLU A 29 11.16 -3.22 3.71
N PHE A 30 11.55 -3.68 2.52
CA PHE A 30 11.76 -2.79 1.38
C PHE A 30 10.48 -2.05 0.99
N GLN A 31 9.34 -2.76 0.90
CA GLN A 31 8.05 -2.13 0.59
C GLN A 31 7.63 -1.12 1.65
N GLY A 32 7.86 -1.41 2.92
CA GLY A 32 7.61 -0.48 4.03
C GLY A 32 8.43 0.79 3.93
N GLN A 33 9.73 0.67 3.66
CA GLN A 33 10.63 1.82 3.51
C GLN A 33 10.24 2.69 2.30
N TYR A 34 10.12 2.10 1.10
CA TYR A 34 9.74 2.86 -0.09
C TYR A 34 8.31 3.41 -0.01
N GLY A 35 7.37 2.65 0.56
CA GLY A 35 5.99 3.07 0.76
C GLY A 35 5.86 4.28 1.68
N LYS A 36 6.65 4.33 2.77
CA LYS A 36 6.73 5.49 3.67
C LYS A 36 7.13 6.75 2.91
N TRP A 37 8.20 6.67 2.11
CA TRP A 37 8.66 7.81 1.31
C TRP A 37 7.63 8.24 0.27
N LEU A 38 7.01 7.28 -0.42
CA LEU A 38 5.98 7.56 -1.42
C LEU A 38 4.77 8.30 -0.81
N ILE A 39 4.23 7.82 0.30
CA ILE A 39 3.09 8.46 0.98
C ILE A 39 3.51 9.84 1.52
N ALA A 40 4.69 9.95 2.13
CA ALA A 40 5.19 11.24 2.62
C ALA A 40 5.32 12.26 1.49
N SER A 41 5.83 11.87 0.32
CA SER A 41 5.91 12.72 -0.86
C SER A 41 4.53 13.15 -1.37
N LEU A 42 3.55 12.23 -1.41
CA LEU A 42 2.17 12.59 -1.81
C LEU A 42 1.55 13.60 -0.84
N LEU A 43 1.64 13.36 0.47
CA LEU A 43 1.12 14.28 1.49
C LEU A 43 1.81 15.64 1.40
N LEU A 44 3.14 15.65 1.22
CA LEU A 44 3.93 16.86 1.10
C LEU A 44 3.52 17.69 -0.12
N VAL A 45 3.35 17.07 -1.30
CA VAL A 45 2.98 17.80 -2.52
C VAL A 45 1.57 18.39 -2.41
N HIS A 46 0.60 17.62 -1.91
CA HIS A 46 -0.76 18.14 -1.68
C HIS A 46 -0.78 19.25 -0.62
N GLY A 47 -0.02 19.10 0.46
CA GLY A 47 0.16 20.15 1.48
C GLY A 47 0.83 21.41 0.93
N ALA A 48 1.88 21.25 0.12
CA ALA A 48 2.59 22.34 -0.52
C ALA A 48 1.69 23.11 -1.50
N ALA A 49 0.77 22.43 -2.19
CA ALA A 49 -0.21 23.10 -3.05
C ALA A 49 -1.10 24.09 -2.26
N PHE A 50 -1.57 23.71 -1.06
CA PHE A 50 -2.29 24.63 -0.19
C PHE A 50 -1.41 25.77 0.31
N GLY A 51 -0.20 25.45 0.75
CA GLY A 51 0.76 26.46 1.20
C GLY A 51 1.04 27.50 0.12
N PHE A 52 1.25 27.05 -1.13
CA PHE A 52 1.48 27.91 -2.28
C PHE A 52 0.31 28.84 -2.56
N LEU A 53 -0.92 28.31 -2.61
CA LEU A 53 -2.12 29.12 -2.83
C LEU A 53 -2.32 30.16 -1.70
N ALA A 54 -2.00 29.79 -0.47
CA ALA A 54 -2.13 30.66 0.70
C ALA A 54 -1.06 31.77 0.78
N THR A 55 -0.01 31.74 -0.06
CA THR A 55 1.05 32.78 -0.04
C THR A 55 0.59 34.13 -0.56
N SER A 56 -0.47 34.18 -1.38
CA SER A 56 -0.99 35.40 -1.97
C SER A 56 -2.52 35.39 -1.94
N GLU A 57 -3.09 36.47 -1.42
CA GLU A 57 -4.55 36.66 -1.39
C GLU A 57 -5.14 36.74 -2.80
N GLU A 58 -4.40 37.32 -3.75
CA GLU A 58 -4.80 37.40 -5.16
C GLU A 58 -4.83 36.01 -5.80
N MET A 59 -3.79 35.20 -5.59
CA MET A 59 -3.75 33.83 -6.08
C MET A 59 -4.84 32.96 -5.44
N SER A 60 -5.06 33.11 -4.14
CA SER A 60 -6.15 32.45 -3.44
C SER A 60 -7.50 32.81 -4.07
N ARG A 61 -7.82 34.10 -4.25
CA ARG A 61 -9.11 34.50 -4.84
C ARG A 61 -9.27 34.01 -6.28
N ALA A 62 -8.20 34.04 -7.08
CA ALA A 62 -8.26 33.67 -8.50
C ALA A 62 -8.35 32.14 -8.72
N TYR A 63 -7.58 31.34 -7.98
CA TYR A 63 -7.41 29.91 -8.29
C TYR A 63 -8.10 28.97 -7.30
N LEU A 64 -8.31 29.38 -6.05
CA LEU A 64 -8.89 28.50 -5.02
C LEU A 64 -10.27 27.93 -5.42
N PRO A 65 -11.22 28.70 -6.00
CA PRO A 65 -12.53 28.15 -6.40
C PRO A 65 -12.45 27.01 -7.43
N HIS A 66 -11.36 26.95 -8.21
CA HIS A 66 -11.19 25.99 -9.29
C HIS A 66 -10.26 24.84 -8.91
N VAL A 67 -9.22 25.13 -8.12
CA VAL A 67 -8.14 24.19 -7.85
C VAL A 67 -8.33 23.49 -6.50
N PHE A 68 -9.06 24.07 -5.55
CA PHE A 68 -9.15 23.60 -4.15
C PHE A 68 -9.47 22.11 -4.00
N TRP A 69 -10.39 21.58 -4.80
CA TRP A 69 -10.83 20.19 -4.65
C TRP A 69 -9.78 19.17 -5.11
N TRP A 70 -8.84 19.54 -5.97
CA TRP A 70 -7.78 18.64 -6.43
C TRP A 70 -6.83 18.21 -5.30
N PRO A 71 -6.15 19.11 -4.56
CA PRO A 71 -5.30 18.72 -3.46
C PRO A 71 -6.09 18.13 -2.28
N VAL A 72 -7.35 18.55 -2.03
CA VAL A 72 -8.20 17.91 -1.00
C VAL A 72 -8.47 16.45 -1.36
N ALA A 73 -8.97 16.18 -2.56
CA ALA A 73 -9.26 14.81 -2.99
C ALA A 73 -7.98 13.97 -3.03
N GLY A 74 -6.88 14.54 -3.53
CA GLY A 74 -5.59 13.88 -3.56
C GLY A 74 -5.06 13.52 -2.17
N LEU A 75 -5.21 14.41 -1.19
CA LEU A 75 -4.83 14.16 0.20
C LEU A 75 -5.65 13.03 0.82
N VAL A 76 -6.97 13.04 0.64
CA VAL A 76 -7.86 11.98 1.14
C VAL A 76 -7.51 10.64 0.52
N LEU A 77 -7.25 10.59 -0.80
CA LEU A 77 -6.83 9.38 -1.50
C LEU A 77 -5.45 8.87 -1.04
N ALA A 78 -4.50 9.76 -0.73
CA ALA A 78 -3.21 9.39 -0.19
C ALA A 78 -3.34 8.75 1.20
N LEU A 79 -4.17 9.32 2.07
CA LEU A 79 -4.47 8.76 3.40
C LEU A 79 -5.20 7.41 3.29
N ALA A 80 -6.17 7.30 2.38
CA ALA A 80 -6.87 6.04 2.11
C ALA A 80 -5.90 4.97 1.60
N CYS A 81 -4.96 5.31 0.72
CA CYS A 81 -3.90 4.42 0.25
C CYS A 81 -3.07 3.86 1.41
N GLY A 82 -2.60 4.74 2.31
CA GLY A 82 -1.84 4.34 3.49
C GLY A 82 -2.64 3.44 4.43
N PHE A 83 -3.90 3.79 4.71
CA PHE A 83 -4.79 3.01 5.56
C PHE A 83 -5.07 1.61 4.97
N LEU A 84 -5.40 1.54 3.68
CA LEU A 84 -5.66 0.27 2.99
C LEU A 84 -4.42 -0.62 2.93
N THR A 85 -3.24 -0.03 2.75
CA THR A 85 -1.96 -0.76 2.81
C THR A 85 -1.72 -1.32 4.21
N TRP A 86 -1.98 -0.53 5.26
CA TRP A 86 -1.88 -1.00 6.64
C TRP A 86 -2.84 -2.15 6.96
N VAL A 87 -4.11 -2.05 6.53
CA VAL A 87 -5.08 -3.14 6.64
C VAL A 87 -4.62 -4.38 5.87
N ASN A 88 -4.11 -4.20 4.65
CA ASN A 88 -3.61 -5.29 3.82
C ASN A 88 -2.45 -6.06 4.49
N TRP A 89 -1.50 -5.34 5.10
CA TRP A 89 -0.44 -5.96 5.89
C TRP A 89 -0.97 -6.71 7.11
N GLY A 90 -1.95 -6.14 7.82
CA GLY A 90 -2.61 -6.83 8.94
C GLY A 90 -3.25 -8.16 8.52
N LEU A 91 -3.86 -8.21 7.33
CA LEU A 91 -4.40 -9.46 6.77
C LEU A 91 -3.31 -10.48 6.44
N HIS A 92 -2.18 -10.03 5.88
CA HIS A 92 -1.04 -10.91 5.60
C HIS A 92 -0.41 -11.47 6.88
N LEU A 93 -0.20 -10.65 7.90
CA LEU A 93 0.33 -11.09 9.19
C LEU A 93 -0.59 -12.11 9.87
N ASN A 94 -1.90 -11.87 9.87
CA ASN A 94 -2.87 -12.82 10.41
C ASN A 94 -2.88 -14.14 9.63
N ALA A 95 -2.79 -14.07 8.29
CA ALA A 95 -2.68 -15.27 7.46
C ALA A 95 -1.42 -16.08 7.77
N GLU A 96 -0.28 -15.44 8.02
CA GLU A 96 0.98 -16.11 8.37
C GLU A 96 0.96 -16.72 9.78
N LEU A 97 0.33 -16.06 10.75
CA LEU A 97 0.14 -16.60 12.11
C LEU A 97 -0.75 -17.86 12.12
N CYS A 98 -1.69 -17.99 11.17
CA CYS A 98 -2.50 -19.20 11.03
C CYS A 98 -1.75 -20.41 10.45
N VAL A 99 -0.53 -20.24 9.91
CA VAL A 99 0.30 -21.32 9.31
C VAL A 99 1.12 -22.07 10.39
N ASP A 100 0.62 -22.15 11.63
CA ASP A 100 1.39 -22.53 12.82
C ASP A 100 1.96 -23.98 12.82
N ALA A 101 2.90 -24.22 13.75
CA ALA A 101 3.84 -25.34 13.86
C ALA A 101 3.27 -26.77 13.71
N GLY A 102 1.97 -26.97 13.92
CA GLY A 102 1.31 -28.27 13.68
C GLY A 102 1.46 -28.76 12.24
N THR A 103 1.56 -27.85 11.27
CA THR A 103 1.67 -28.21 9.84
C THR A 103 3.06 -28.68 9.41
N LEU A 104 4.08 -28.36 10.22
CA LEU A 104 5.43 -28.87 10.01
C LEU A 104 5.55 -30.34 10.42
N HIS A 105 4.78 -30.78 11.40
CA HIS A 105 4.93 -32.12 12.02
C HIS A 105 3.91 -33.15 11.53
N ASP A 106 2.80 -32.70 10.94
CA ASP A 106 1.77 -33.55 10.35
C ASP A 106 2.05 -33.75 8.85
N LEU A 107 2.67 -34.86 8.50
CA LEU A 107 3.04 -35.21 7.12
C LEU A 107 1.84 -35.67 6.29
N ASP A 108 0.80 -36.18 6.96
CA ASP A 108 -0.42 -36.71 6.34
C ASP A 108 -1.46 -35.61 6.09
N ARG A 109 -1.24 -34.41 6.65
CA ARG A 109 -2.06 -33.23 6.41
C ARG A 109 -1.54 -32.45 5.21
N ASP A 110 -2.46 -32.08 4.32
CA ASP A 110 -2.20 -31.08 3.30
C ASP A 110 -1.71 -29.77 3.94
N TRP A 111 -0.92 -29.00 3.18
CA TRP A 111 -0.43 -27.67 3.58
C TRP A 111 -1.58 -26.84 4.18
N PRO A 112 -1.36 -26.04 5.25
CA PRO A 112 -2.46 -25.51 6.03
C PRO A 112 -3.32 -24.61 5.16
N ASP A 113 -4.61 -24.90 5.11
CA ASP A 113 -5.57 -24.12 4.34
C ASP A 113 -5.75 -22.78 5.07
N VAL A 114 -5.05 -21.76 4.59
CA VAL A 114 -5.11 -20.40 5.13
C VAL A 114 -6.58 -19.95 5.11
N ASP A 115 -7.07 -19.35 6.20
CA ASP A 115 -8.48 -18.96 6.32
C ASP A 115 -8.94 -18.18 5.07
N ARG A 116 -9.80 -18.84 4.28
CA ARG A 116 -10.33 -18.31 3.02
C ARG A 116 -11.06 -16.98 3.21
N ARG A 117 -11.56 -16.68 4.40
CA ARG A 117 -12.17 -15.38 4.73
C ARG A 117 -11.13 -14.27 4.74
N ILE A 118 -9.96 -14.50 5.33
CA ILE A 118 -8.86 -13.52 5.40
C ILE A 118 -8.26 -13.29 4.01
N VAL A 119 -7.94 -14.37 3.30
CA VAL A 119 -7.30 -14.29 1.97
C VAL A 119 -8.18 -13.59 0.94
N ARG A 120 -9.51 -13.69 1.07
CA ARG A 120 -10.46 -13.01 0.17
C ARG A 120 -10.29 -11.48 0.19
N TRP A 121 -9.89 -10.91 1.32
CA TRP A 121 -9.75 -9.46 1.48
C TRP A 121 -8.38 -8.91 1.07
N VAL A 122 -7.37 -9.77 0.92
CA VAL A 122 -6.01 -9.36 0.52
C VAL A 122 -5.99 -8.71 -0.87
N LYS A 123 -6.52 -9.39 -1.90
CA LYS A 123 -6.52 -8.85 -3.27
C LYS A 123 -7.29 -7.53 -3.43
N PRO A 124 -8.52 -7.37 -2.90
CA PRO A 124 -9.26 -6.13 -3.05
C PRO A 124 -8.61 -4.97 -2.29
N THR A 125 -8.15 -5.17 -1.05
CA THR A 125 -7.49 -4.10 -0.28
C THR A 125 -6.21 -3.61 -0.96
N PHE A 126 -5.41 -4.53 -1.52
CA PHE A 126 -4.24 -4.18 -2.33
C PHE A 126 -4.62 -3.34 -3.56
N ARG A 127 -5.61 -3.78 -4.35
CA ARG A 127 -6.05 -3.04 -5.55
C ARG A 127 -6.57 -1.66 -5.20
N LEU A 128 -7.39 -1.55 -4.16
CA LEU A 128 -7.92 -0.27 -3.70
C LEU A 128 -6.80 0.67 -3.22
N ALA A 129 -5.78 0.15 -2.52
CA ALA A 129 -4.62 0.94 -2.14
C ALA A 129 -3.89 1.51 -3.37
N VAL A 130 -3.58 0.65 -4.36
CA VAL A 130 -2.93 1.08 -5.62
C VAL A 130 -3.77 2.12 -6.37
N LEU A 131 -5.08 1.89 -6.51
CA LEU A 131 -5.97 2.83 -7.19
C LEU A 131 -6.07 4.17 -6.44
N SER A 132 -6.05 4.14 -5.11
CA SER A 132 -6.09 5.37 -4.30
C SER A 132 -4.78 6.14 -4.41
N GLY A 133 -3.63 5.48 -4.35
CA GLY A 133 -2.32 6.11 -4.56
C GLY A 133 -2.17 6.71 -5.96
N ALA A 134 -2.53 5.95 -7.00
CA ALA A 134 -2.51 6.44 -8.37
C ALA A 134 -3.50 7.59 -8.58
N GLY A 135 -4.71 7.49 -8.05
CA GLY A 135 -5.70 8.57 -8.07
C GLY A 135 -5.20 9.84 -7.39
N SER A 136 -4.52 9.71 -6.25
CA SER A 136 -3.89 10.83 -5.56
C SER A 136 -2.83 11.53 -6.43
N ALA A 137 -2.00 10.76 -7.15
CA ALA A 137 -1.02 11.33 -8.08
C ALA A 137 -1.70 12.02 -9.28
N LEU A 138 -2.79 11.45 -9.80
CA LEU A 138 -3.58 12.08 -10.86
C LEU A 138 -4.21 13.40 -10.41
N CYS A 139 -4.57 13.55 -9.14
CA CYS A 139 -5.06 14.82 -8.60
C CYS A 139 -4.01 15.93 -8.67
N ILE A 140 -2.71 15.60 -8.56
CA ILE A 140 -1.62 16.58 -8.74
C ILE A 140 -1.64 17.13 -10.16
N LEU A 141 -1.72 16.24 -11.15
CA LEU A 141 -1.80 16.61 -12.56
C LEU A 141 -3.08 17.40 -12.88
N GLY A 142 -4.23 16.94 -12.37
CA GLY A 142 -5.52 17.62 -12.54
C GLY A 142 -5.50 19.03 -11.96
N GLY A 143 -4.92 19.21 -10.77
CA GLY A 143 -4.74 20.52 -10.14
C GLY A 143 -3.83 21.43 -10.96
N ALA A 144 -2.69 20.93 -11.42
CA ALA A 144 -1.74 21.68 -12.24
C ALA A 144 -2.34 22.11 -13.59
N ILE A 145 -3.02 21.20 -14.29
CA ILE A 145 -3.70 21.50 -15.57
C ILE A 145 -4.81 22.52 -15.35
N THR A 146 -5.63 22.35 -14.31
CA THR A 146 -6.72 23.29 -14.01
C THR A 146 -6.18 24.68 -13.69
N ALA A 147 -5.10 24.77 -12.91
CA ALA A 147 -4.44 26.05 -12.64
C ALA A 147 -3.88 26.67 -13.94
N PHE A 148 -3.21 25.86 -14.77
CA PHE A 148 -2.60 26.30 -16.03
C PHE A 148 -3.64 26.87 -17.01
N LEU A 149 -4.76 26.19 -17.20
CA LEU A 149 -5.84 26.64 -18.09
C LEU A 149 -6.56 27.90 -17.59
N ARG A 150 -6.34 28.30 -16.33
CA ARG A 150 -6.94 29.48 -15.72
C ARG A 150 -5.95 30.62 -15.52
N MET A 151 -4.68 30.45 -15.88
CA MET A 151 -3.73 31.54 -15.86
C MET A 151 -4.12 32.57 -16.93
N PRO A 152 -4.27 33.87 -16.56
CA PRO A 152 -4.48 34.90 -17.55
C PRO A 152 -3.25 34.95 -18.48
N ALA A 153 -3.48 35.14 -19.78
CA ALA A 153 -2.38 35.37 -20.71
C ALA A 153 -1.61 36.61 -20.24
N ALA A 154 -0.28 36.51 -20.16
CA ALA A 154 0.56 37.67 -19.86
C ALA A 154 0.38 38.70 -20.98
N THR A 155 -0.41 39.73 -20.71
CA THR A 155 -0.58 40.93 -21.54
C THR A 155 0.24 42.07 -20.97
#